data_AF-A0A9W4FEU6-F1
#
_entry.id   AF-A0A9W4FEU6-F1
#
_cell.length_a   1.000
_cell.length_b   1.000
_cell.length_c   1.000
_cell.angle_alpha   90.00
_cell.angle_beta   90.00
_cell.angle_gamma   90.00
#
_symmetry.space_group_name_H-M   'P 1'
#
loop_
_entity.id
_entity.type
_entity.pdbx_description
1 polymer ?
#
loop_
_entity_poly.entity_id
_entity_poly.type
_entity_poly.pdbx_seq_one_letter_code
_entity_poly.pdbx_strand_id
1 'polypeptide(L)'
;MSSPKRRWSALAAVAAVGMGMLGSPATALAQPGTEPAEPQPAPDAAVPEVLHNVVYRARADGTSRDAVVAYKQDDANVNSATPTMLPGQTFEVNTVLDDPAKAGMTLSIGWPYGSNLHCEILVDDQIVAQADQFIAPRFFRVKDDPLYGTLQCGAPLDIPVVGVPDPVDAPVDPAALPADPNAAPPAASPPPTA
;
A
#
# COMPACT_ATOMS: atom_id res chain seq x y z
N MET A 1 21.77 12.19 -43.59
CA MET A 1 23.15 12.73 -43.61
C MET A 1 23.42 13.26 -42.21
N SER A 2 24.40 12.87 -41.38
CA SER A 2 25.35 11.77 -41.31
C SER A 2 25.81 11.72 -39.84
N SER A 3 25.93 10.53 -39.25
CA SER A 3 26.66 10.33 -37.99
C SER A 3 28.17 10.47 -38.22
N PRO A 4 28.94 10.85 -37.18
CA PRO A 4 30.30 10.36 -37.04
C PRO A 4 30.43 9.46 -35.80
N LYS A 5 30.72 8.18 -36.07
CA LYS A 5 31.38 7.24 -35.16
C LYS A 5 32.71 7.85 -34.68
N ARG A 6 33.00 7.77 -33.38
CA ARG A 6 34.37 7.88 -32.88
C ARG A 6 34.70 6.70 -31.97
N ARG A 7 35.31 5.68 -32.58
CA ARG A 7 36.11 4.66 -31.90
C ARG A 7 37.47 5.29 -31.60
N TRP A 8 38.02 5.09 -30.42
CA TRP A 8 39.47 5.05 -30.22
C TRP A 8 39.82 4.07 -29.10
N SER A 9 40.94 3.41 -29.33
CA SER A 9 41.39 2.15 -28.76
C SER A 9 42.35 2.36 -27.57
N ALA A 10 42.39 1.37 -26.66
CA ALA A 10 43.56 0.69 -26.05
C ALA A 10 44.89 1.49 -25.93
N LEU A 11 45.67 1.52 -24.82
CA LEU A 11 46.20 0.49 -23.92
C LEU A 11 47.08 1.19 -22.85
N ALA A 12 47.21 0.65 -21.63
CA ALA A 12 48.51 0.30 -21.00
C ALA A 12 48.33 -0.15 -19.55
N ALA A 13 48.86 -1.33 -19.26
CA ALA A 13 48.95 -1.96 -17.95
C ALA A 13 50.14 -1.40 -17.15
N VAL A 14 50.00 -1.33 -15.82
CA VAL A 14 51.14 -1.33 -14.89
C VAL A 14 50.87 -2.39 -13.83
N ALA A 15 51.70 -3.43 -13.85
CA ALA A 15 51.79 -4.44 -12.81
C ALA A 15 52.53 -3.87 -11.60
N ALA A 16 51.96 -4.03 -10.41
CA ALA A 16 52.69 -3.91 -9.15
C ALA A 16 52.49 -5.19 -8.34
N VAL A 17 53.56 -5.96 -8.26
CA VAL A 17 53.72 -7.15 -7.43
C VAL A 17 53.71 -6.71 -5.96
N GLY A 18 52.76 -7.22 -5.18
CA GLY A 18 52.75 -7.13 -3.72
C GLY A 18 52.84 -8.54 -3.13
N MET A 19 53.98 -8.86 -2.54
CA MET A 19 54.33 -10.15 -1.97
C MET A 19 54.33 -10.07 -0.43
N GLY A 20 53.77 -11.09 0.23
CA GLY A 20 53.83 -11.33 1.69
C GLY A 20 52.55 -10.87 2.41
N MET A 21 51.90 -11.65 3.27
CA MET A 21 52.34 -12.76 4.11
C MET A 21 51.24 -13.83 4.21
N LEU A 22 51.57 -15.09 3.89
CA LEU A 22 50.80 -16.25 4.33
C LEU A 22 51.21 -16.55 5.78
N GLY A 23 50.44 -16.04 6.73
CA GLY A 23 50.62 -16.31 8.15
C GLY A 23 49.86 -17.55 8.59
N SER A 24 50.62 -18.61 8.88
CA SER A 24 50.32 -19.78 9.74
C SER A 24 49.79 -21.05 9.04
N PRO A 25 50.63 -22.10 8.89
CA PRO A 25 50.13 -23.46 8.93
C PRO A 25 49.80 -23.79 10.40
N ALA A 26 48.53 -24.00 10.71
CA ALA A 26 48.17 -24.67 11.95
C ALA A 26 48.75 -26.10 11.90
N THR A 27 49.75 -26.36 12.74
CA THR A 27 50.20 -27.72 13.05
C THR A 27 49.06 -28.45 13.74
N ALA A 28 48.29 -29.20 12.96
CA ALA A 28 47.33 -30.16 13.51
C ALA A 28 48.12 -31.35 14.08
N LEU A 29 48.24 -31.41 15.40
CA LEU A 29 48.59 -32.65 16.09
C LEU A 29 47.45 -33.63 15.85
N ALA A 30 47.74 -34.76 15.22
CA ALA A 30 46.81 -35.87 15.07
C ALA A 30 46.42 -36.39 16.46
N GLN A 31 45.21 -36.07 16.91
CA GLN A 31 44.58 -36.69 18.06
C GLN A 31 43.88 -37.97 17.55
N PRO A 32 44.30 -39.19 17.96
CA PRO A 32 43.55 -40.39 17.68
C PRO A 32 42.40 -40.45 18.69
N GLY A 33 41.24 -39.94 18.28
CA GLY A 33 40.00 -39.98 19.04
C GLY A 33 38.84 -40.08 18.06
N THR A 34 38.49 -41.32 17.73
CA THR A 34 37.36 -41.66 16.87
C THR A 34 36.05 -41.37 17.62
N GLU A 35 35.42 -40.25 17.32
CA GLU A 35 33.97 -40.10 17.46
C GLU A 35 33.46 -39.28 16.27
N PRO A 36 32.60 -39.85 15.40
CA PRO A 36 31.95 -39.08 14.34
C PRO A 36 31.11 -37.98 14.99
N ALA A 37 31.49 -36.72 14.79
CA ALA A 37 30.60 -35.61 15.08
C ALA A 37 29.34 -35.79 14.21
N GLU A 38 28.21 -36.11 14.83
CA GLU A 38 26.92 -36.10 14.16
C GLU A 38 26.73 -34.71 13.53
N PRO A 39 26.27 -34.61 12.27
CA PRO A 39 25.98 -33.34 11.65
C PRO A 39 24.94 -32.62 12.51
N GLN A 40 25.34 -31.55 13.20
CA GLN A 40 24.37 -30.65 13.80
C GLN A 40 23.45 -30.16 12.67
N PRO A 41 22.12 -30.27 12.81
CA PRO A 41 21.20 -29.67 11.86
C PRO A 41 21.59 -28.22 11.70
N ALA A 42 21.79 -27.78 10.45
CA ALA A 42 21.87 -26.35 10.18
C ALA A 42 20.62 -25.71 10.80
N PRO A 43 20.73 -24.53 11.45
CA PRO A 43 19.54 -23.79 11.84
C PRO A 43 18.67 -23.69 10.60
N ASP A 44 17.39 -24.07 10.69
CA ASP A 44 16.44 -23.83 9.61
C ASP A 44 16.62 -22.37 9.20
N ALA A 45 17.10 -22.16 7.97
CA ALA A 45 17.27 -20.84 7.44
C ALA A 45 15.87 -20.23 7.40
N ALA A 46 15.59 -19.31 8.33
CA ALA A 46 14.32 -18.59 8.36
C ALA A 46 14.09 -18.03 6.96
N VAL A 47 12.99 -18.43 6.33
CA VAL A 47 12.56 -17.82 5.06
C VAL A 47 12.43 -16.33 5.37
N PRO A 48 13.16 -15.45 4.68
CA PRO A 48 13.07 -14.03 4.96
C PRO A 48 11.62 -13.60 4.73
N GLU A 49 11.03 -12.98 5.74
CA GLU A 49 9.75 -12.29 5.62
C GLU A 49 9.91 -11.24 4.53
N VAL A 50 9.14 -11.39 3.44
CA VAL A 50 9.26 -10.53 2.26
C VAL A 50 8.48 -9.25 2.56
N LEU A 51 9.22 -8.21 2.90
CA LEU A 51 8.66 -6.87 3.08
C LEU A 51 8.49 -6.17 1.74
N HIS A 52 7.36 -5.49 1.58
CA HIS A 52 7.01 -4.77 0.37
C HIS A 52 7.09 -3.27 0.57
N ASN A 53 7.73 -2.59 -0.38
CA ASN A 53 7.84 -1.13 -0.36
C ASN A 53 6.59 -0.52 -0.96
N VAL A 54 5.80 0.17 -0.14
CA VAL A 54 4.52 0.76 -0.55
C VAL A 54 4.63 2.27 -0.60
N VAL A 55 4.39 2.84 -1.78
CA VAL A 55 4.36 4.28 -2.02
C VAL A 55 2.92 4.73 -2.25
N TYR A 56 2.47 5.67 -1.43
CA TYR A 56 1.17 6.30 -1.54
C TYR A 56 1.34 7.67 -2.17
N ARG A 57 0.64 7.94 -3.27
CA ARG A 57 0.64 9.23 -3.98
C ARG A 57 -0.78 9.77 -4.06
N ALA A 58 -0.99 10.98 -3.55
CA ALA A 58 -2.29 11.64 -3.57
C ALA A 58 -2.16 13.03 -4.18
N ARG A 59 -3.15 13.43 -4.98
CA ARG A 59 -3.19 14.74 -5.62
C ARG A 59 -4.61 15.28 -5.63
N ALA A 60 -4.71 16.59 -5.49
CA ALA A 60 -5.96 17.30 -5.71
C ALA A 60 -5.74 18.42 -6.74
N ASP A 61 -6.21 18.18 -7.96
CA ASP A 61 -6.15 19.12 -9.08
C ASP A 61 -7.37 20.04 -9.09
N GLY A 62 -7.30 21.08 -8.26
CA GLY A 62 -8.38 22.03 -8.06
C GLY A 62 -8.17 22.86 -6.80
N THR A 63 -9.15 23.69 -6.45
CA THR A 63 -9.09 24.40 -5.18
C THR A 63 -9.46 23.39 -4.10
N SER A 64 -8.48 22.95 -3.30
CA SER A 64 -8.68 22.02 -2.20
C SER A 64 -8.15 22.63 -0.91
N ARG A 65 -8.91 22.54 0.18
CA ARG A 65 -8.45 22.86 1.53
C ARG A 65 -8.85 21.77 2.49
N ASP A 66 -8.24 21.81 3.66
CA ASP A 66 -8.47 20.85 4.75
C ASP A 66 -8.34 19.41 4.23
N ALA A 67 -7.34 19.21 3.36
CA ALA A 67 -7.09 17.91 2.76
C ALA A 67 -6.53 16.98 3.83
N VAL A 68 -7.10 15.79 3.93
CA VAL A 68 -6.61 14.73 4.82
C VAL A 68 -6.32 13.51 3.97
N VAL A 69 -5.09 13.01 4.08
CA VAL A 69 -4.66 11.76 3.45
C VAL A 69 -4.45 10.74 4.56
N ALA A 70 -5.30 9.72 4.61
CA ALA A 70 -5.13 8.57 5.50
C ALA A 70 -4.55 7.41 4.69
N TYR A 71 -3.59 6.69 5.25
CA TYR A 71 -2.90 5.59 4.57
C TYR A 71 -2.45 4.53 5.57
N LYS A 72 -2.29 3.29 5.10
CA LYS A 72 -1.78 2.18 5.90
C LYS A 72 -0.28 2.36 6.14
N GLN A 73 0.14 2.54 7.39
CA GLN A 73 1.56 2.72 7.74
C GLN A 73 2.28 1.38 7.87
N ASP A 74 1.57 0.40 8.42
CA ASP A 74 1.95 -1.00 8.58
C ASP A 74 0.67 -1.85 8.61
N ASP A 75 0.80 -3.17 8.65
CA ASP A 75 -0.31 -4.13 8.60
C ASP A 75 -1.43 -3.89 9.62
N ALA A 76 -1.16 -3.24 10.74
CA ALA A 76 -2.15 -2.96 11.78
C ALA A 76 -2.56 -1.47 11.82
N ASN A 77 -1.65 -0.54 11.56
CA ASN A 77 -1.87 0.87 11.86
C ASN A 77 -2.17 1.73 10.63
N VAL A 78 -3.10 2.68 10.81
CA VAL A 78 -3.41 3.74 9.86
C VAL A 78 -2.80 5.05 10.36
N ASN A 79 -2.13 5.78 9.47
CA ASN A 79 -1.64 7.12 9.75
C ASN A 79 -2.38 8.14 8.87
N SER A 80 -2.41 9.40 9.30
CA SER A 80 -3.05 10.50 8.58
C SER A 80 -2.12 11.71 8.49
N ALA A 81 -2.08 12.33 7.32
CA ALA A 81 -1.40 13.59 7.08
C ALA A 81 -2.40 14.66 6.61
N THR A 82 -2.12 15.92 6.92
CA THR A 82 -2.89 17.08 6.45
C THR A 82 -2.06 17.96 5.52
N PRO A 83 -1.73 17.50 4.30
CA PRO A 83 -0.87 18.24 3.40
C PRO A 83 -1.55 19.49 2.83
N THR A 84 -0.75 20.51 2.50
CA THR A 84 -1.22 21.62 1.68
C THR A 84 -1.27 21.19 0.22
N MET A 85 -2.45 20.76 -0.23
CA MET A 85 -2.69 20.32 -1.61
C MET A 85 -2.89 21.52 -2.55
N LEU A 86 -1.80 22.18 -2.94
CA LEU A 86 -1.85 23.15 -4.02
C LEU A 86 -2.12 22.41 -5.36
N PRO A 87 -2.85 23.02 -6.31
CA PRO A 87 -3.08 22.40 -7.62
C PRO A 87 -1.78 21.90 -8.27
N GLY A 88 -1.76 20.64 -8.70
CA GLY A 88 -0.60 19.99 -9.30
C GLY A 88 0.48 19.51 -8.32
N GLN A 89 0.36 19.79 -7.00
CA GLN A 89 1.24 19.17 -6.00
C GLN A 89 0.78 17.75 -5.70
N THR A 90 1.75 16.84 -5.59
CA THR A 90 1.50 15.45 -5.20
C THR A 90 2.02 15.26 -3.78
N PHE A 91 1.15 14.84 -2.87
CA PHE A 91 1.57 14.26 -1.61
C PHE A 91 2.10 12.86 -1.88
N GLU A 92 3.27 12.55 -1.35
CA GLU A 92 3.89 11.24 -1.49
C GLU A 92 4.47 10.79 -0.14
N VAL A 93 4.18 9.55 0.23
CA VAL A 93 4.76 8.91 1.41
C VAL A 93 5.08 7.46 1.11
N ASN A 94 6.18 6.98 1.68
CA ASN A 94 6.65 5.62 1.54
C ASN A 94 6.54 4.90 2.89
N THR A 95 6.05 3.66 2.85
CA THR A 95 5.85 2.77 4.00
C THR A 95 6.29 1.36 3.62
N VAL A 96 6.38 0.48 4.61
CA VAL A 96 6.76 -0.90 4.40
C VAL A 96 5.72 -1.80 5.04
N LEU A 97 5.13 -2.70 4.25
CA LEU A 97 4.07 -3.63 4.68
C LEU A 97 4.54 -5.08 4.49
N ASP A 98 4.02 -5.97 5.34
CA ASP A 98 4.21 -7.41 5.19
C ASP A 98 3.25 -7.97 4.14
N ASP A 99 1.99 -7.51 4.16
CA ASP A 99 0.97 -7.88 3.18
C ASP A 99 0.62 -6.70 2.27
N PRO A 100 1.03 -6.72 0.98
CA PRO A 100 0.73 -5.64 0.06
C PRO A 100 -0.75 -5.55 -0.29
N ALA A 101 -1.54 -6.61 -0.05
CA ALA A 101 -2.99 -6.58 -0.26
C ALA A 101 -3.72 -5.68 0.77
N LYS A 102 -3.07 -5.32 1.88
CA LYS A 102 -3.59 -4.39 2.89
C LYS A 102 -3.26 -2.93 2.59
N ALA A 103 -2.51 -2.65 1.52
CA ALA A 103 -2.18 -1.30 1.11
C ALA A 103 -3.45 -0.52 0.73
N GLY A 104 -3.78 0.50 1.50
CA GLY A 104 -4.99 1.30 1.35
C GLY A 104 -4.75 2.77 1.63
N MET A 105 -5.50 3.64 0.95
CA MET A 105 -5.44 5.09 1.13
C MET A 105 -6.82 5.75 0.96
N THR A 106 -7.11 6.73 1.81
CA THR A 106 -8.23 7.67 1.67
C THR A 106 -7.68 9.07 1.47
N LEU A 107 -8.15 9.77 0.43
CA LEU A 107 -7.96 11.20 0.24
C LEU A 107 -9.29 11.90 0.47
N SER A 108 -9.32 12.88 1.38
CA SER A 108 -10.50 13.72 1.61
C SER A 108 -10.18 15.20 1.47
N ILE A 109 -11.17 15.99 1.06
CA ILE A 109 -11.10 17.46 1.01
C ILE A 109 -12.27 18.09 1.75
N GLY A 110 -12.06 19.28 2.29
CA GLY A 110 -13.10 20.05 2.97
C GLY A 110 -14.17 20.57 2.02
N TRP A 111 -15.43 20.57 2.46
CA TRP A 111 -16.48 21.39 1.86
C TRP A 111 -16.16 22.89 2.04
N PRO A 112 -16.48 23.83 1.11
CA PRO A 112 -17.26 23.70 -0.13
C PRO A 112 -16.40 23.43 -1.38
N TYR A 113 -15.14 23.05 -1.16
CA TYR A 113 -14.13 22.95 -2.20
C TYR A 113 -14.41 21.78 -3.15
N GLY A 114 -13.96 21.92 -4.38
CA GLY A 114 -14.11 20.90 -5.41
C GLY A 114 -12.85 20.81 -6.26
N SER A 115 -12.50 19.59 -6.62
CA SER A 115 -11.24 19.24 -7.23
C SER A 115 -11.38 17.92 -7.97
N ASN A 116 -10.52 17.69 -8.95
CA ASN A 116 -10.23 16.33 -9.37
C ASN A 116 -9.29 15.72 -8.32
N LEU A 117 -9.73 14.64 -7.67
CA LEU A 117 -8.97 13.89 -6.69
C LEU A 117 -8.36 12.71 -7.40
N HIS A 118 -7.07 12.49 -7.16
CA HIS A 118 -6.32 11.40 -7.74
C HIS A 118 -5.51 10.73 -6.65
N CYS A 119 -5.47 9.41 -6.68
CA CYS A 119 -4.71 8.59 -5.77
C CYS A 119 -4.06 7.43 -6.53
N GLU A 120 -2.84 7.09 -6.14
CA GLU A 120 -2.06 5.98 -6.65
C GLU A 120 -1.39 5.26 -5.48
N ILE A 121 -1.38 3.93 -5.55
CA ILE A 121 -0.65 3.06 -4.62
C ILE A 121 0.28 2.21 -5.45
N LEU A 122 1.58 2.35 -5.19
CA LEU A 122 2.61 1.56 -5.81
C LEU A 122 3.16 0.57 -4.79
N VAL A 123 3.24 -0.70 -5.15
CA VAL A 123 3.91 -1.75 -4.37
C VAL A 123 5.11 -2.20 -5.19
N ASP A 124 6.30 -2.08 -4.63
CA ASP A 124 7.56 -2.41 -5.32
C ASP A 124 7.65 -1.74 -6.71
N ASP A 125 7.32 -0.45 -6.75
CA ASP A 125 7.25 0.40 -7.95
C ASP A 125 6.21 -0.01 -9.01
N GLN A 126 5.29 -0.93 -8.69
CA GLN A 126 4.16 -1.30 -9.54
C GLN A 126 2.86 -0.68 -9.04
N ILE A 127 2.13 0.00 -9.91
CA ILE A 127 0.80 0.54 -9.58
C ILE A 127 -0.17 -0.62 -9.38
N VAL A 128 -0.58 -0.87 -8.13
CA VAL A 128 -1.54 -1.92 -7.76
C VAL A 128 -2.97 -1.38 -7.61
N ALA A 129 -3.10 -0.10 -7.29
CA ALA A 129 -4.38 0.58 -7.18
C ALA A 129 -4.25 2.04 -7.61
N GLN A 130 -5.25 2.51 -8.33
CA GLN A 130 -5.39 3.90 -8.72
C GLN A 130 -6.87 4.24 -8.78
N ALA A 131 -7.24 5.45 -8.35
CA ALA A 131 -8.56 5.99 -8.57
C ALA A 131 -8.52 7.50 -8.82
N ASP A 132 -9.51 7.93 -9.59
CA ASP A 132 -9.68 9.31 -10.00
C ASP A 132 -11.16 9.68 -9.81
N GLN A 133 -11.43 10.78 -9.13
CA GLN A 133 -12.80 11.24 -8.91
C GLN A 133 -12.89 12.76 -8.97
N PHE A 134 -13.80 13.25 -9.80
CA PHE A 134 -14.15 14.66 -9.81
C PHE A 134 -15.19 14.96 -8.73
N ILE A 135 -14.85 15.91 -7.85
CA ILE A 135 -15.74 16.44 -6.83
C ILE A 135 -16.18 17.84 -7.26
N ALA A 136 -17.45 17.97 -7.65
CA ALA A 136 -18.02 19.26 -8.01
C ALA A 136 -18.14 20.17 -6.77
N PRO A 137 -17.67 21.44 -6.83
CA PRO A 137 -17.87 22.40 -5.75
C PRO A 137 -19.36 22.58 -5.42
N ARG A 138 -19.72 22.62 -4.13
CA ARG A 138 -21.11 22.78 -3.68
C ARG A 138 -21.24 23.93 -2.70
N PHE A 139 -22.20 24.81 -2.95
CA PHE A 139 -22.46 25.97 -2.09
C PHE A 139 -23.23 25.65 -0.80
N PHE A 140 -23.90 24.50 -0.75
CA PHE A 140 -24.58 23.99 0.43
C PHE A 140 -24.05 22.59 0.73
N ARG A 141 -23.85 22.30 2.02
CA ARG A 141 -23.55 20.94 2.45
C ARG A 141 -24.83 20.12 2.34
N VAL A 142 -24.81 19.04 1.56
CA VAL A 142 -25.92 18.09 1.54
C VAL A 142 -25.98 17.45 2.91
N LYS A 143 -27.16 17.45 3.53
CA LYS A 143 -27.32 17.07 4.94
C LYS A 143 -27.00 15.60 5.20
N ASP A 144 -27.04 14.77 4.15
CA ASP A 144 -26.89 13.32 4.20
C ASP A 144 -25.73 12.78 3.35
N ASP A 145 -24.73 13.62 3.01
CA ASP A 145 -23.54 13.20 2.24
C ASP A 145 -22.26 13.32 3.10
N PRO A 146 -22.01 12.35 4.01
CA PRO A 146 -20.81 12.33 4.86
C PRO A 146 -19.52 12.04 4.06
N LEU A 147 -19.65 11.47 2.86
CA LEU A 147 -18.55 11.09 1.97
C LEU A 147 -18.26 12.16 0.90
N TYR A 148 -18.80 13.37 1.06
CA TYR A 148 -18.45 14.47 0.17
C TYR A 148 -16.95 14.70 0.18
N GLY A 149 -16.35 14.69 -1.02
CA GLY A 149 -14.94 15.01 -1.17
C GLY A 149 -14.00 13.89 -0.72
N THR A 150 -14.48 12.67 -0.48
CA THR A 150 -13.64 11.51 -0.13
C THR A 150 -13.43 10.59 -1.33
N LEU A 151 -12.19 10.15 -1.54
CA LEU A 151 -11.76 9.17 -2.54
C LEU A 151 -10.99 8.06 -1.82
N GLN A 152 -11.44 6.81 -1.96
CA GLN A 152 -10.80 5.62 -1.40
C GLN A 152 -10.12 4.80 -2.49
N CYS A 153 -8.93 4.28 -2.20
CA CYS A 153 -8.08 3.58 -3.16
C CYS A 153 -7.37 2.40 -2.48
N GLY A 154 -7.30 1.26 -3.17
CA GLY A 154 -6.74 0.04 -2.61
C GLY A 154 -7.62 -0.59 -1.53
N ALA A 155 -7.00 -1.18 -0.52
CA ALA A 155 -7.68 -1.81 0.60
C ALA A 155 -8.53 -0.80 1.40
N PRO A 156 -9.66 -1.23 1.98
CA PRO A 156 -10.37 -0.40 2.95
C PRO A 156 -9.46 -0.12 4.13
N LEU A 157 -9.44 1.13 4.57
CA LEU A 157 -8.82 1.47 5.83
C LEU A 157 -9.90 1.29 6.91
N ASP A 158 -9.59 0.57 7.99
CA ASP A 158 -10.42 0.47 9.20
C ASP A 158 -10.41 1.81 9.97
N ILE A 159 -10.69 2.90 9.27
CA ILE A 159 -10.93 4.21 9.86
C ILE A 159 -12.43 4.30 10.08
N PRO A 160 -12.90 4.53 11.32
CA PRO A 160 -14.31 4.77 11.56
C PRO A 160 -14.73 6.01 10.75
N VAL A 161 -15.55 5.79 9.73
CA VAL A 161 -16.16 6.89 8.96
C VAL A 161 -17.14 7.57 9.90
N VAL A 162 -16.95 8.87 10.16
CA VAL A 162 -17.83 9.64 11.04
C VAL A 162 -19.27 9.59 10.49
N GLY A 163 -20.13 8.83 11.18
CA GLY A 163 -21.56 8.71 10.85
C GLY A 163 -21.96 7.44 10.08
N VAL A 164 -21.05 6.52 9.82
CA VAL A 164 -21.40 5.16 9.34
C VAL A 164 -21.07 4.18 10.46
N PRO A 165 -22.06 3.41 10.98
CA PRO A 165 -21.75 2.38 11.97
C PRO A 165 -20.78 1.36 11.35
N ASP A 166 -19.80 0.91 12.14
CA ASP A 166 -18.90 -0.16 11.74
C ASP A 166 -19.72 -1.32 11.14
N PRO A 167 -19.25 -1.97 10.06
CA PRO A 167 -19.89 -3.20 9.61
C PRO A 167 -19.84 -4.18 10.77
N VAL A 168 -20.97 -4.35 11.45
CA VAL A 168 -21.18 -5.47 12.34
C VAL A 168 -21.03 -6.70 11.47
N ASP A 169 -20.03 -7.53 11.76
CA ASP A 169 -19.97 -8.89 11.26
C ASP A 169 -21.28 -9.56 11.67
N ALA A 170 -22.26 -9.53 10.77
CA ALA A 170 -23.51 -10.22 10.96
C ALA A 170 -23.16 -11.69 11.05
N PRO A 171 -23.58 -12.41 12.11
CA PRO A 171 -23.39 -13.84 12.18
C PRO A 171 -24.01 -14.45 10.92
N VAL A 172 -23.19 -15.09 10.09
CA VAL A 172 -23.68 -15.87 8.95
C VAL A 172 -24.48 -17.02 9.56
N ASP A 173 -25.81 -16.90 9.56
CA ASP A 173 -26.69 -18.00 9.95
C ASP A 173 -26.51 -19.12 8.91
N PRO A 174 -25.95 -20.28 9.28
CA PRO A 174 -25.72 -21.39 8.35
C PRO A 174 -27.03 -21.97 7.79
N ALA A 175 -28.19 -21.58 8.33
CA ALA A 175 -29.51 -22.03 7.88
C ALA A 175 -30.19 -21.10 6.86
N ALA A 176 -29.61 -19.94 6.53
CA ALA A 176 -30.18 -19.04 5.53
C ALA A 176 -29.95 -19.59 4.11
N LEU A 177 -30.98 -20.21 3.53
CA LEU A 177 -31.01 -20.52 2.10
C LEU A 177 -30.81 -19.23 1.28
N PRO A 178 -30.00 -19.25 0.20
CA PRO A 178 -29.79 -18.09 -0.64
C PRO A 178 -31.13 -17.57 -1.17
N ALA A 179 -31.38 -16.28 -1.00
CA ALA A 179 -32.58 -15.63 -1.53
C ALA A 179 -32.60 -15.79 -3.06
N ASP A 180 -33.69 -16.34 -3.59
CA ASP A 180 -33.91 -16.42 -5.03
C ASP A 180 -34.05 -14.99 -5.58
N PRO A 181 -33.17 -14.55 -6.50
CA PRO A 181 -33.24 -13.21 -7.09
C PRO A 181 -34.50 -12.97 -7.95
N ASN A 182 -35.32 -14.00 -8.19
CA ASN A 182 -36.61 -13.89 -8.90
C ASN A 182 -37.84 -13.92 -7.97
N ALA A 183 -37.67 -13.93 -6.64
CA ALA A 183 -38.81 -13.89 -5.73
C ALA A 183 -39.51 -12.52 -5.81
N ALA A 184 -40.78 -12.52 -6.24
CA ALA A 184 -41.60 -11.31 -6.29
C ALA A 184 -41.79 -10.74 -4.86
N PRO A 185 -41.70 -9.41 -4.66
CA PRO A 185 -41.89 -8.80 -3.35
C PRO A 185 -43.31 -9.08 -2.84
N PRO A 186 -43.48 -9.38 -1.54
CA PRO A 186 -44.79 -9.63 -0.96
C PRO A 186 -45.65 -8.36 -1.06
N ALA A 187 -46.91 -8.54 -1.47
CA ALA A 187 -47.88 -7.46 -1.59
C ALA A 187 -48.10 -6.77 -0.24
N ALA A 188 -48.01 -5.45 -0.21
CA ALA A 188 -48.32 -4.62 0.96
C ALA A 188 -49.78 -4.86 1.40
N SER A 189 -49.98 -5.09 2.69
CA SER A 189 -51.32 -5.21 3.28
C SER A 189 -52.06 -3.86 3.22
N PRO A 190 -53.39 -3.86 3.00
CA PRO A 190 -54.15 -2.61 2.93
C PRO A 190 -54.22 -1.90 4.30
N PRO A 191 -54.36 -0.56 4.32
CA PRO A 191 -54.40 0.21 5.55
C PRO A 191 -55.68 -0.09 6.36
N PRO A 192 -55.63 0.05 7.70
CA PRO A 192 -56.78 -0.17 8.56
C PRO A 192 -57.85 0.92 8.32
N THR A 193 -59.09 0.50 8.08
CA THR A 193 -60.27 1.39 8.12
C THR A 193 -60.54 1.83 9.56
N ALA A 194 -60.77 3.14 9.72
CA ALA A 194 -61.20 3.79 10.97
C ALA A 194 -62.58 3.35 11.43
#